data_AF-A0A4R2CBZ6-F1
#
_entry.id   AF-A0A4R2CBZ6-F1
#
_cell.length_a   1.000
_cell.length_b   1.000
_cell.length_c   1.000
_cell.angle_alpha   90.00
_cell.angle_beta   90.00
_cell.angle_gamma   90.00
#
_symmetry.space_group_name_H-M   'P 1'
#
loop_
_entity.id
_entity.type
_entity.pdbx_description
1 polymer ?
#
loop_
_entity_poly.entity_id
_entity_poly.type
_entity_poly.pdbx_seq_one_letter_code
_entity_poly.pdbx_strand_id
1 'polypeptide(L)'
;MGVDQSTPASSRAGRNLPAAIAVGVGLGAVILGSLYWQKVLFIFVVLAAVLAAVDELVRVFRTSGATLARIPLFAGTTAMLVSAYFGGPLALLVALAFTVLATIFWRMPGGSIGFVRDVTTGVFLIAYVPLLAGFAILLVQPEDDGPQRVVTFFLVVVASDVGGYVAGVLFGKHPMAPTISPKKSWEGFAGSTLACIGAGIGSVIWLLDGEWWVGAIVGAVAVLTATVGDLAESMIKRDLGIKDMSNLLPGHGGVMDRLDSLLATAPVVWLLLYLLV
;
A
#
# COMPACT_ATOMS: atom_id res chain seq x y z
N MET A 1 42.43 -31.53 -16.80
CA MET A 1 42.65 -30.92 -15.48
C MET A 1 41.59 -29.87 -15.28
N GLY A 2 40.55 -30.21 -14.51
CA GLY A 2 39.48 -29.28 -14.15
C GLY A 2 39.94 -28.39 -13.01
N VAL A 3 39.51 -27.13 -13.05
CA VAL A 3 39.47 -26.26 -11.88
C VAL A 3 38.08 -25.65 -11.86
N ASP A 4 37.23 -26.29 -11.08
CA ASP A 4 35.92 -25.85 -10.67
C ASP A 4 36.10 -24.66 -9.71
N GLN A 5 35.89 -23.44 -10.20
CA GLN A 5 35.89 -22.24 -9.36
C GLN A 5 34.51 -22.11 -8.71
N SER A 6 34.34 -22.81 -7.59
CA SER A 6 33.26 -22.57 -6.65
C SER A 6 33.43 -21.18 -6.02
N THR A 7 32.78 -20.17 -6.60
CA THR A 7 32.53 -18.91 -5.90
C THR A 7 31.75 -19.19 -4.61
N PRO A 8 32.23 -18.79 -3.43
CA PRO A 8 31.45 -18.94 -2.20
C PRO A 8 30.17 -18.12 -2.34
N ALA A 9 29.03 -18.77 -2.13
CA ALA A 9 27.75 -18.08 -2.01
C ALA A 9 27.84 -17.02 -0.92
N SER A 10 27.82 -15.74 -1.29
CA SER A 10 27.71 -14.66 -0.32
C SER A 10 26.38 -14.82 0.43
N SER A 11 26.43 -15.15 1.71
CA SER A 11 25.25 -15.21 2.57
C SER A 11 24.62 -13.81 2.62
N ARG A 12 23.47 -13.66 1.96
CA ARG A 12 22.69 -12.40 1.89
C ARG A 12 21.87 -12.15 3.16
N ALA A 13 22.46 -12.39 4.33
CA ALA A 13 21.82 -12.22 5.64
C ALA A 13 22.65 -11.26 6.53
N GLY A 14 22.94 -10.08 5.99
CA GLY A 14 23.54 -8.96 6.73
C GLY A 14 22.58 -7.76 6.84
N ARG A 15 21.27 -8.00 6.94
CA ARG A 15 20.35 -6.94 7.38
C ARG A 15 20.49 -6.83 8.89
N ASN A 16 20.68 -5.61 9.39
CA ASN A 16 20.56 -5.32 10.82
C ASN A 16 19.11 -5.56 11.25
N LEU A 17 18.77 -6.83 11.51
CA LEU A 17 17.46 -7.26 11.98
C LEU A 17 16.97 -6.44 13.19
N PRO A 18 17.84 -6.06 14.16
CA PRO A 18 17.43 -5.18 15.25
C PRO A 18 16.99 -3.79 14.78
N ALA A 19 17.69 -3.20 13.80
CA ALA A 19 17.32 -1.91 13.23
C ALA A 19 16.00 -1.99 12.45
N ALA A 20 15.78 -3.11 11.75
CA ALA A 20 14.54 -3.33 11.02
C ALA A 20 13.32 -3.40 11.97
N ILE A 21 13.46 -4.19 13.04
CA ILE A 21 12.42 -4.31 14.09
C ILE A 21 12.18 -2.96 14.76
N ALA A 22 13.23 -2.22 15.11
CA ALA A 22 13.10 -0.91 15.77
C ALA A 22 12.33 0.10 14.90
N VAL A 23 12.61 0.16 13.60
CA VAL A 23 11.89 1.05 12.67
C VAL A 23 10.43 0.60 12.52
N GLY A 24 10.16 -0.70 12.36
CA GLY A 24 8.80 -1.22 12.25
C GLY A 24 7.95 -0.94 13.50
N VAL A 25 8.50 -1.20 14.68
CA VAL A 25 7.84 -0.91 15.96
C VAL A 25 7.65 0.59 16.15
N GLY A 26 8.66 1.40 15.81
CA GLY A 26 8.58 2.86 15.89
C GLY A 26 7.47 3.44 14.99
N LEU A 27 7.40 2.99 13.74
CA LEU A 27 6.33 3.39 12.82
C LEU A 27 4.95 2.95 13.32
N GLY A 28 4.82 1.71 13.81
CA GLY A 28 3.57 1.22 14.41
C GLY A 28 3.15 2.06 15.63
N ALA A 29 4.09 2.42 16.49
CA ALA A 29 3.83 3.27 17.65
C ALA A 29 3.39 4.69 17.26
N VAL A 30 4.01 5.28 16.22
CA VAL A 30 3.60 6.59 15.69
C VAL A 30 2.20 6.53 15.08
N ILE A 31 1.91 5.47 14.31
CA ILE A 31 0.59 5.28 13.68
C ILE A 31 -0.49 5.10 14.75
N LEU A 32 -0.33 4.14 15.67
CA LEU A 32 -1.32 3.87 16.71
C LEU A 32 -1.42 5.02 17.72
N GLY A 33 -0.28 5.59 18.13
CA GLY A 33 -0.23 6.71 19.06
C GLY A 33 -0.93 7.95 18.49
N SER A 34 -0.69 8.28 17.21
CA SER A 34 -1.39 9.39 16.56
C SER A 34 -2.89 9.10 16.41
N LEU A 35 -3.27 7.87 16.04
CA LEU A 35 -4.65 7.45 15.84
C LEU A 35 -5.51 7.59 17.11
N TYR A 36 -5.01 7.10 18.24
CA TYR A 36 -5.75 7.12 19.52
C TYR A 36 -5.61 8.44 20.29
N TRP A 37 -4.56 9.22 20.06
CA TRP A 37 -4.40 10.53 20.70
C TRP A 37 -5.29 11.58 20.04
N GLN A 38 -5.15 11.78 18.72
CA GLN A 38 -5.96 12.68 17.92
C GLN A 38 -6.00 12.21 16.47
N LYS A 39 -7.19 11.86 15.96
CA LYS A 39 -7.41 11.40 14.57
C LYS A 39 -6.74 12.29 13.52
N VAL A 40 -6.70 13.61 13.75
CA VAL A 40 -6.04 14.57 12.86
C VAL A 40 -4.53 14.34 12.73
N LEU A 41 -3.84 13.95 13.81
CA LEU A 41 -2.41 13.61 13.76
C LEU A 41 -2.15 12.38 12.88
N PHE A 42 -3.04 11.39 12.93
CA PHE A 42 -2.96 10.22 12.07
C PHE A 42 -3.06 10.60 10.59
N ILE A 43 -3.95 11.54 10.23
CA ILE A 43 -4.04 12.04 8.86
C ILE A 43 -2.72 12.67 8.41
N PHE A 44 -2.05 13.44 9.27
CA PHE A 44 -0.74 14.02 8.93
C PHE A 44 0.33 12.94 8.72
N VAL A 45 0.32 11.87 9.51
CA VAL A 45 1.24 10.73 9.33
C VAL A 45 0.98 10.04 7.99
N VAL A 46 -0.28 9.73 7.68
CA VAL A 46 -0.65 9.11 6.39
C VAL A 46 -0.33 10.05 5.22
N LEU A 47 -0.64 11.33 5.34
CA LEU A 47 -0.34 12.34 4.32
C LEU A 47 1.17 12.42 4.06
N ALA A 48 2.00 12.44 5.11
CA ALA A 48 3.45 12.46 4.95
C ALA A 48 3.96 11.19 4.22
N ALA A 49 3.45 10.02 4.60
CA ALA A 49 3.81 8.76 3.95
C ALA A 49 3.37 8.72 2.47
N VAL A 50 2.15 9.17 2.17
CA VAL A 50 1.60 9.17 0.81
C VAL A 50 2.31 10.21 -0.06
N LEU A 51 2.63 11.40 0.46
CA LEU A 51 3.43 12.38 -0.28
C LEU A 51 4.84 11.88 -0.57
N ALA A 52 5.46 11.14 0.36
CA ALA A 52 6.74 10.50 0.13
C ALA A 52 6.64 9.42 -0.97
N ALA A 53 5.62 8.56 -0.94
CA ALA A 53 5.37 7.58 -1.99
C ALA A 53 5.09 8.20 -3.36
N VAL A 54 4.32 9.30 -3.40
CA VAL A 54 4.09 10.10 -4.61
C VAL A 54 5.42 10.66 -5.13
N ASP A 55 6.29 11.19 -4.28
CA ASP A 55 7.60 11.70 -4.71
C ASP A 55 8.49 10.58 -5.26
N GLU A 56 8.51 9.40 -4.62
CA GLU A 56 9.22 8.22 -5.11
C GLU A 56 8.74 7.81 -6.51
N LEU A 57 7.43 7.61 -6.69
CA LEU A 57 6.86 7.24 -8.00
C LEU A 57 7.07 8.33 -9.05
N VAL A 58 6.99 9.61 -8.69
CA VAL A 58 7.31 10.71 -9.60
C VAL A 58 8.74 10.61 -10.09
N ARG A 59 9.71 10.32 -9.21
CA ARG A 59 11.13 10.17 -9.60
C ARG A 59 11.31 9.00 -10.54
N VAL A 60 10.71 7.85 -10.23
CA VAL A 60 10.82 6.64 -11.06
C VAL A 60 10.12 6.83 -12.42
N PHE A 61 8.90 7.36 -12.49
CA PHE A 61 8.23 7.58 -13.78
C PHE A 61 8.90 8.66 -14.64
N ARG A 62 9.72 9.53 -14.06
CA ARG A 62 10.54 10.44 -14.86
C ARG A 62 11.70 9.74 -15.55
N THR A 63 12.20 8.61 -15.02
CA THR A 63 13.25 7.84 -15.70
C THR A 63 12.74 7.10 -16.93
N SER A 64 11.43 6.85 -17.04
CA SER A 64 10.78 6.35 -18.26
C SER A 64 10.43 7.46 -19.27
N GLY A 65 10.88 8.70 -19.02
CA GLY A 65 10.76 9.83 -19.94
C GLY A 65 9.45 10.64 -19.82
N ALA A 66 8.56 10.30 -18.88
CA ALA A 66 7.33 11.06 -18.63
C ALA A 66 7.61 12.39 -17.91
N THR A 67 6.88 13.46 -18.29
CA THR A 67 6.95 14.76 -17.60
C THR A 67 5.72 15.00 -16.74
N LEU A 68 5.85 14.72 -15.44
CA LEU A 68 4.73 14.76 -14.50
C LEU A 68 4.46 16.15 -13.91
N ALA A 69 3.18 16.51 -13.79
CA ALA A 69 2.70 17.75 -13.21
C ALA A 69 2.82 17.73 -11.67
N ARG A 70 4.05 17.86 -11.15
CA ARG A 70 4.34 17.71 -9.71
C ARG A 70 3.43 18.55 -8.82
N ILE A 71 3.25 19.85 -9.11
CA ILE A 71 2.44 20.72 -8.25
C ILE A 71 0.98 20.21 -8.13
N PRO A 72 0.25 19.96 -9.22
CA PRO A 72 -1.05 19.30 -9.16
C PRO A 72 -1.06 17.96 -8.41
N LEU A 73 -0.02 17.11 -8.58
CA LEU A 73 0.05 15.82 -7.90
C LEU A 73 0.13 15.97 -6.37
N PHE A 74 1.02 16.82 -5.85
CA PHE A 74 1.19 17.00 -4.40
C PHE A 74 0.00 17.76 -3.78
N ALA A 75 -0.47 18.82 -4.46
CA ALA A 75 -1.63 19.59 -4.01
C ALA A 75 -2.90 18.73 -4.03
N GLY A 76 -3.10 17.96 -5.10
CA GLY A 76 -4.21 17.03 -5.24
C GLY A 76 -4.19 15.90 -4.24
N THR A 77 -3.00 15.32 -3.96
CA THR A 77 -2.83 14.31 -2.89
C THR A 77 -3.30 14.87 -1.55
N THR A 78 -2.86 16.09 -1.21
CA THR A 78 -3.27 16.76 0.02
C THR A 78 -4.78 17.01 0.04
N ALA A 79 -5.33 17.55 -1.06
CA ALA A 79 -6.75 17.83 -1.18
C ALA A 79 -7.61 16.55 -1.03
N MET A 80 -7.21 15.44 -1.65
CA MET A 80 -7.92 14.16 -1.60
C MET A 80 -7.94 13.56 -0.20
N LEU A 81 -6.80 13.53 0.51
CA LEU A 81 -6.75 12.97 1.86
C LEU A 81 -7.50 13.85 2.87
N VAL A 82 -7.35 15.16 2.78
CA VAL A 82 -8.07 16.11 3.65
C VAL A 82 -9.57 16.06 3.37
N SER A 83 -9.99 16.05 2.09
CA SER A 83 -11.41 16.00 1.73
C SER A 83 -12.05 14.66 2.09
N ALA A 84 -11.32 13.55 2.00
CA ALA A 84 -11.80 12.24 2.46
C ALA A 84 -12.16 12.29 3.95
N TYR A 85 -11.33 12.90 4.79
CA TYR A 85 -11.61 13.01 6.22
C TYR A 85 -12.81 13.90 6.53
N PHE A 86 -12.83 15.13 5.99
CA PHE A 86 -13.86 16.12 6.35
C PHE A 86 -15.18 15.96 5.58
N GLY A 87 -15.14 15.43 4.36
CA GLY A 87 -16.28 15.39 3.44
C GLY A 87 -16.62 13.99 2.93
N GLY A 88 -15.91 12.95 3.39
CA GLY A 88 -16.22 11.56 3.06
C GLY A 88 -15.97 11.19 1.59
N PRO A 89 -16.62 10.10 1.11
CA PRO A 89 -16.32 9.52 -0.20
C PRO A 89 -16.61 10.46 -1.38
N LEU A 90 -17.69 11.24 -1.31
CA LEU A 90 -18.05 12.19 -2.37
C LEU A 90 -17.00 13.30 -2.48
N ALA A 91 -16.53 13.84 -1.36
CA ALA A 91 -15.49 14.87 -1.37
C ALA A 91 -14.14 14.34 -1.86
N LEU A 92 -13.82 13.06 -1.59
CA LEU A 92 -12.67 12.37 -2.17
C LEU A 92 -12.78 12.27 -3.70
N LEU A 93 -13.95 11.87 -4.22
CA LEU A 93 -14.19 11.77 -5.68
C LEU A 93 -14.14 13.14 -6.38
N VAL A 94 -14.68 14.18 -5.74
CA VAL A 94 -14.61 15.55 -6.25
C VAL A 94 -13.15 16.03 -6.29
N ALA A 95 -12.38 15.81 -5.22
CA ALA A 95 -10.96 16.15 -5.19
C ALA A 95 -10.15 15.36 -6.24
N LEU A 96 -10.47 14.09 -6.47
CA LEU A 96 -9.91 13.29 -7.56
C LEU A 96 -10.16 13.95 -8.91
N ALA A 97 -11.42 14.27 -9.22
CA ALA A 97 -11.80 14.88 -10.49
C ALA A 97 -11.06 16.20 -10.74
N PHE A 98 -11.01 17.08 -9.72
CA PHE A 98 -10.25 18.33 -9.82
C PHE A 98 -8.74 18.12 -9.97
N THR A 99 -8.17 17.12 -9.31
CA THR A 99 -6.74 16.79 -9.44
C THR A 99 -6.40 16.29 -10.84
N VAL A 100 -7.26 15.46 -11.43
CA VAL A 100 -7.12 15.00 -12.82
C VAL A 100 -7.20 16.17 -13.78
N LEU A 101 -8.22 17.04 -13.65
CA LEU A 101 -8.37 18.23 -14.48
C LEU A 101 -7.18 19.19 -14.34
N ALA A 102 -6.69 19.41 -13.11
CA ALA A 102 -5.52 20.24 -12.85
C ALA A 102 -4.26 19.66 -13.50
N THR A 103 -4.09 18.33 -13.49
CA THR A 103 -2.96 17.65 -14.15
C THR A 103 -3.01 17.82 -15.66
N ILE A 104 -4.19 17.66 -16.26
CA ILE A 104 -4.41 17.88 -17.70
C ILE A 104 -4.08 19.33 -18.07
N PHE A 105 -4.68 20.28 -17.36
CA PHE A 105 -4.49 21.71 -17.60
C PHE A 105 -3.03 22.13 -17.44
N TRP A 106 -2.36 21.66 -16.38
CA TRP A 106 -0.96 21.96 -16.10
C TRP A 106 -0.02 21.50 -17.22
N ARG A 107 -0.36 20.40 -17.90
CA ARG A 107 0.48 19.85 -18.96
C ARG A 107 0.29 20.54 -20.32
N MET A 108 -0.81 21.28 -20.53
CA MET A 108 -1.12 21.93 -21.81
C MET A 108 -0.05 22.92 -22.31
N PRO A 109 0.54 23.80 -21.49
CA PRO A 109 1.55 24.75 -21.96
C PRO A 109 2.83 24.11 -22.53
N GLY A 110 3.12 22.86 -22.17
CA GLY A 110 4.28 22.13 -22.68
C GLY A 110 4.09 21.55 -24.09
N GLY A 111 2.97 21.86 -24.77
CA GLY A 111 2.67 21.36 -26.11
C GLY A 111 2.21 19.90 -26.15
N SER A 112 1.92 19.40 -27.37
CA SER A 112 1.28 18.10 -27.59
C SER A 112 2.24 16.90 -27.52
N ILE A 113 3.55 17.11 -27.70
CA ILE A 113 4.54 16.02 -27.68
C ILE A 113 4.55 15.36 -26.29
N GLY A 114 4.29 14.05 -26.26
CA GLY A 114 4.24 13.28 -25.02
C GLY A 114 3.05 13.59 -24.10
N PHE A 115 2.12 14.48 -24.50
CA PHE A 115 1.03 14.95 -23.65
C PHE A 115 0.17 13.80 -23.10
N VAL A 116 -0.27 12.89 -23.96
CA VAL A 116 -1.12 11.75 -23.56
C VAL A 116 -0.37 10.85 -22.57
N ARG A 117 0.88 10.49 -22.86
CA ARG A 117 1.72 9.69 -21.97
C ARG A 117 1.87 10.36 -20.61
N ASP A 118 2.22 11.63 -20.58
CA ASP A 118 2.49 12.38 -19.36
C ASP A 118 1.22 12.49 -18.48
N VAL A 119 0.07 12.78 -19.10
CA VAL A 119 -1.23 12.84 -18.43
C VAL A 119 -1.66 11.45 -17.95
N THR A 120 -1.58 10.41 -18.76
CA THR A 120 -2.01 9.06 -18.35
C THR A 120 -1.12 8.50 -17.24
N THR A 121 0.19 8.74 -17.27
CA THR A 121 1.08 8.41 -16.16
C THR A 121 0.72 9.18 -14.89
N GLY A 122 0.38 10.47 -15.01
CA GLY A 122 -0.09 11.28 -13.88
C GLY A 122 -1.42 10.76 -13.30
N VAL A 123 -2.40 10.47 -14.15
CA VAL A 123 -3.69 9.91 -13.74
C VAL A 123 -3.53 8.53 -13.10
N PHE A 124 -2.66 7.68 -13.66
CA PHE A 124 -2.32 6.39 -13.06
C PHE A 124 -1.76 6.57 -11.66
N LEU A 125 -0.81 7.48 -11.47
CA LEU A 125 -0.24 7.78 -10.14
C LEU A 125 -1.32 8.26 -9.16
N ILE A 126 -2.19 9.19 -9.57
CA ILE A 126 -3.29 9.72 -8.74
C ILE A 126 -4.25 8.60 -8.33
N ALA A 127 -4.63 7.74 -9.27
CA ALA A 127 -5.56 6.65 -9.03
C ALA A 127 -4.95 5.54 -8.17
N TYR A 128 -3.65 5.28 -8.32
CA TYR A 128 -2.97 4.19 -7.63
C TYR A 128 -2.56 4.54 -6.20
N VAL A 129 -2.08 5.76 -5.94
CA VAL A 129 -1.55 6.13 -4.62
C VAL A 129 -2.51 7.04 -3.84
N PRO A 130 -2.73 8.31 -4.20
CA PRO A 130 -3.62 9.19 -3.44
C PRO A 130 -5.07 8.68 -3.30
N LEU A 131 -5.66 8.15 -4.37
CA LEU A 131 -7.05 7.68 -4.33
C LEU A 131 -7.20 6.48 -3.39
N LEU A 132 -6.35 5.48 -3.55
CA LEU A 132 -6.38 4.27 -2.72
C LEU A 132 -6.07 4.60 -1.25
N ALA A 133 -5.10 5.48 -0.99
CA ALA A 133 -4.81 5.98 0.35
C ALA A 133 -5.97 6.78 0.94
N GLY A 134 -6.75 7.48 0.11
CA GLY A 134 -7.97 8.17 0.53
C GLY A 134 -8.97 7.23 1.22
N PHE A 135 -9.08 5.97 0.79
CA PHE A 135 -9.92 4.97 1.46
C PHE A 135 -9.39 4.58 2.85
N ALA A 136 -8.08 4.58 3.05
CA ALA A 136 -7.51 4.39 4.38
C ALA A 136 -7.86 5.55 5.32
N ILE A 137 -7.99 6.78 4.81
CA ILE A 137 -8.52 7.91 5.58
C ILE A 137 -10.02 7.75 5.84
N LEU A 138 -10.81 7.25 4.89
CA LEU A 138 -12.24 7.04 5.10
C LEU A 138 -12.54 6.04 6.22
N LEU A 139 -11.63 5.10 6.50
CA LEU A 139 -11.75 4.18 7.65
C LEU A 139 -11.74 4.91 9.01
N VAL A 140 -11.02 6.04 9.14
CA VAL A 140 -10.92 6.78 10.40
C VAL A 140 -12.07 7.76 10.62
N GLN A 141 -12.86 8.04 9.58
CA GLN A 141 -13.90 9.06 9.58
C GLN A 141 -14.98 8.82 10.63
N PRO A 142 -15.53 7.59 10.82
CA PRO A 142 -16.55 7.35 11.83
C PRO A 142 -16.10 7.77 13.23
N GLU A 143 -16.99 8.44 13.96
CA GLU A 143 -16.66 8.97 15.29
C GLU A 143 -16.46 7.86 16.32
N ASP A 144 -17.36 6.87 16.31
CA ASP A 144 -17.45 5.82 17.34
C ASP A 144 -16.37 4.73 17.20
N ASP A 145 -16.14 4.23 15.98
CA ASP A 145 -15.33 3.04 15.73
C ASP A 145 -14.20 3.25 14.69
N GLY A 146 -13.98 4.48 14.22
CA GLY A 146 -12.98 4.79 13.19
C GLY A 146 -11.56 4.25 13.50
N PRO A 147 -11.01 4.44 14.71
CA PRO A 147 -9.72 3.84 15.09
C PRO A 147 -9.71 2.31 14.97
N GLN A 148 -10.78 1.64 15.37
CA GLN A 148 -10.93 0.19 15.35
C GLN A 148 -11.00 -0.32 13.91
N ARG A 149 -11.69 0.39 13.00
CA ARG A 149 -11.70 0.08 11.57
C ARG A 149 -10.30 0.16 10.96
N VAL A 150 -9.51 1.16 11.33
CA VAL A 150 -8.11 1.31 10.90
C VAL A 150 -7.24 0.17 11.47
N VAL A 151 -7.40 -0.19 12.74
CA VAL A 151 -6.66 -1.30 13.35
C VAL A 151 -7.02 -2.63 12.69
N THR A 152 -8.30 -2.90 12.44
CA THR A 152 -8.79 -4.08 11.70
C THR A 152 -8.13 -4.17 10.33
N PHE A 153 -8.08 -3.06 9.59
CA PHE A 153 -7.41 -2.98 8.29
C PHE A 153 -5.91 -3.34 8.39
N PHE A 154 -5.17 -2.75 9.33
CA PHE A 154 -3.76 -3.10 9.52
C PHE A 154 -3.55 -4.55 9.95
N LEU A 155 -4.41 -5.08 10.85
CA LEU A 155 -4.31 -6.45 11.32
C LEU A 155 -4.47 -7.46 10.19
N VAL A 156 -5.43 -7.29 9.30
CA VAL A 156 -5.62 -8.23 8.18
C VAL A 156 -4.49 -8.15 7.16
N VAL A 157 -3.95 -6.96 6.88
CA VAL A 157 -2.81 -6.83 5.96
C VAL A 157 -1.53 -7.42 6.55
N VAL A 158 -1.24 -7.13 7.83
CA VAL A 158 -0.09 -7.72 8.53
C VAL A 158 -0.24 -9.24 8.63
N ALA A 159 -1.45 -9.75 8.88
CA ALA A 159 -1.73 -11.19 8.91
C ALA A 159 -1.48 -11.85 7.55
N SER A 160 -1.79 -11.17 6.43
CA SER A 160 -1.46 -11.63 5.08
C SER A 160 0.04 -11.85 4.92
N ASP A 161 0.84 -10.84 5.26
CA ASP A 161 2.29 -10.87 5.09
C ASP A 161 2.94 -11.92 6.01
N VAL A 162 2.55 -11.95 7.28
CA VAL A 162 3.09 -12.88 8.27
C VAL A 162 2.68 -14.31 7.94
N GLY A 163 1.39 -14.55 7.66
CA GLY A 163 0.88 -15.88 7.30
C GLY A 163 1.53 -16.41 6.02
N GLY A 164 1.71 -15.55 5.03
CA GLY A 164 2.35 -15.88 3.76
C GLY A 164 3.83 -16.17 3.91
N TYR A 165 4.54 -15.36 4.70
CA TYR A 165 5.94 -15.59 5.00
C TYR A 165 6.16 -16.90 5.75
N VAL A 166 5.40 -17.15 6.82
CA VAL A 166 5.53 -18.37 7.64
C VAL A 166 5.22 -19.62 6.81
N ALA A 167 4.07 -19.66 6.13
CA ALA A 167 3.71 -20.82 5.33
C ALA A 167 4.61 -20.98 4.09
N GLY A 168 5.06 -19.88 3.48
CA GLY A 168 6.00 -19.90 2.37
C GLY A 168 7.37 -20.44 2.76
N VAL A 169 7.90 -20.08 3.93
CA VAL A 169 9.19 -20.58 4.44
C VAL A 169 9.10 -22.06 4.84
N LEU A 170 8.01 -22.47 5.49
CA LEU A 170 7.87 -23.84 6.01
C LEU A 170 7.46 -24.85 4.93
N PHE A 171 6.60 -24.45 3.99
CA PHE A 171 5.93 -25.36 3.07
C PHE A 171 6.03 -24.94 1.59
N GLY A 172 6.62 -23.79 1.27
CA GLY A 172 6.66 -23.25 -0.09
C GLY A 172 7.37 -24.16 -1.08
N LYS A 173 6.61 -24.68 -2.04
CA LYS A 173 7.13 -25.54 -3.11
C LYS A 173 6.69 -25.08 -4.50
N HIS A 174 5.49 -24.53 -4.61
CA HIS A 174 4.89 -24.18 -5.90
C HIS A 174 4.80 -22.67 -6.09
N PRO A 175 5.66 -22.06 -6.93
CA PRO A 175 5.58 -20.63 -7.21
C PRO A 175 4.24 -20.26 -7.85
N MET A 176 3.63 -19.17 -7.36
CA MET A 176 2.33 -18.69 -7.81
C MET A 176 2.44 -17.80 -9.05
N ALA A 177 3.47 -16.94 -9.13
CA ALA A 177 3.68 -16.02 -10.25
C ALA A 177 5.16 -15.98 -10.68
N PRO A 178 5.68 -17.03 -11.33
CA PRO A 178 7.12 -17.17 -11.59
C PRO A 178 7.73 -16.00 -12.38
N THR A 179 6.96 -15.45 -13.32
CA THR A 179 7.36 -14.34 -14.18
C THR A 179 7.19 -12.97 -13.53
N ILE A 180 6.63 -12.84 -12.32
CA ILE A 180 6.33 -11.55 -11.66
C ILE A 180 6.91 -11.50 -10.25
N SER A 181 6.73 -12.56 -9.46
CA SER A 181 7.30 -12.70 -8.13
C SER A 181 7.68 -14.17 -7.88
N PRO A 182 8.93 -14.56 -8.20
CA PRO A 182 9.40 -15.95 -8.08
C PRO A 182 9.33 -16.51 -6.66
N LYS A 183 9.26 -15.63 -5.65
CA LYS A 183 9.27 -15.99 -4.24
C LYS A 183 7.88 -16.22 -3.65
N LYS A 184 6.80 -15.79 -4.31
CA LYS A 184 5.44 -16.04 -3.84
C LYS A 184 5.03 -17.46 -4.23
N SER A 185 4.57 -18.24 -3.26
CA SER A 185 4.10 -19.62 -3.46
C SER A 185 2.61 -19.76 -3.17
N TRP A 186 1.99 -20.80 -3.74
CA TRP A 186 0.60 -21.15 -3.45
C TRP A 186 0.40 -21.58 -2.00
N GLU A 187 1.39 -22.25 -1.40
CA GLU A 187 1.35 -22.59 0.03
C GLU A 187 1.43 -21.35 0.92
N GLY A 188 2.23 -20.36 0.52
CA GLY A 188 2.26 -19.06 1.17
C GLY A 188 0.90 -18.37 1.09
N PHE A 189 0.29 -18.31 -0.09
CA PHE A 189 -1.04 -17.73 -0.27
C PHE A 189 -2.12 -18.42 0.59
N ALA A 190 -2.09 -19.74 0.70
CA ALA A 190 -2.99 -20.48 1.60
C ALA A 190 -2.77 -20.10 3.08
N GLY A 191 -1.51 -19.96 3.51
CA GLY A 191 -1.16 -19.46 4.84
C GLY A 191 -1.65 -18.05 5.11
N SER A 192 -1.44 -17.12 4.16
CA SER A 192 -1.99 -15.76 4.21
C SER A 192 -3.51 -15.78 4.35
N THR A 193 -4.19 -16.66 3.62
CA THR A 193 -5.66 -16.76 3.63
C THR A 193 -6.17 -17.15 5.02
N LEU A 194 -5.61 -18.22 5.61
CA LEU A 194 -6.01 -18.66 6.95
C LEU A 194 -5.71 -17.59 8.02
N ALA A 195 -4.54 -16.95 7.93
CA ALA A 195 -4.15 -15.89 8.86
C ALA A 195 -5.07 -14.67 8.74
N CYS A 196 -5.40 -14.23 7.52
CA CYS A 196 -6.31 -13.09 7.28
C CYS A 196 -7.73 -13.39 7.76
N ILE A 197 -8.26 -14.59 7.49
CA ILE A 197 -9.58 -14.99 7.97
C ILE A 197 -9.62 -14.99 9.50
N GLY A 198 -8.60 -15.57 10.15
CA GLY A 198 -8.50 -15.56 11.61
C GLY A 198 -8.41 -14.16 12.19
N ALA A 199 -7.54 -13.31 11.63
CA ALA A 199 -7.38 -11.91 12.04
C ALA A 199 -8.65 -11.09 11.80
N GLY A 200 -9.32 -11.29 10.66
CA GLY A 200 -10.57 -10.63 10.32
C GLY A 200 -11.70 -11.02 11.27
N ILE A 201 -11.89 -12.33 11.53
CA ILE A 201 -12.86 -12.82 12.53
C ILE A 201 -12.58 -12.21 13.89
N GLY A 202 -11.34 -12.31 14.40
CA GLY A 202 -11.00 -11.81 15.73
C GLY A 202 -11.18 -10.30 15.87
N SER A 203 -10.71 -9.54 14.87
CA SER A 203 -10.82 -8.07 14.89
C SER A 203 -12.26 -7.58 14.76
N VAL A 204 -13.08 -8.17 13.89
CA VAL A 204 -14.48 -7.76 13.74
C VAL A 204 -15.29 -8.08 15.00
N ILE A 205 -15.11 -9.25 15.62
CA ILE A 205 -15.84 -9.60 16.84
C ILE A 205 -15.39 -8.73 18.02
N TRP A 206 -14.08 -8.54 18.21
CA TRP A 206 -13.55 -7.95 19.46
C TRP A 206 -13.31 -6.44 19.40
N LEU A 207 -13.13 -5.86 18.21
CA LEU A 207 -12.88 -4.42 18.07
C LEU A 207 -14.09 -3.66 17.52
N LEU A 208 -14.96 -4.34 16.78
CA LEU A 208 -16.08 -3.71 16.06
C LEU A 208 -17.44 -4.26 16.50
N ASP A 209 -17.47 -5.17 17.48
CA ASP A 209 -18.69 -5.82 17.99
C ASP A 209 -19.58 -6.43 16.87
N GLY A 210 -18.95 -6.84 15.76
CA GLY A 210 -19.63 -7.36 14.57
C GLY A 210 -19.71 -8.89 14.50
N GLU A 211 -20.37 -9.40 13.47
CA GLU A 211 -20.56 -10.85 13.30
C GLU A 211 -19.31 -11.53 12.71
N TRP A 212 -19.02 -12.76 13.18
CA TRP A 212 -17.82 -13.51 12.79
C TRP A 212 -17.69 -13.71 11.27
N TRP A 213 -18.81 -13.89 10.56
CA TRP A 213 -18.80 -14.13 9.11
C TRP A 213 -18.41 -12.87 8.34
N VAL A 214 -18.70 -11.66 8.87
CA VAL A 214 -18.22 -10.39 8.31
C VAL A 214 -16.70 -10.36 8.37
N GLY A 215 -16.12 -10.70 9.53
CA GLY A 215 -14.68 -10.83 9.71
C GLY A 215 -14.04 -11.85 8.77
N ALA A 216 -14.70 -12.98 8.54
CA ALA A 216 -14.22 -13.98 7.58
C ALA A 216 -14.18 -13.44 6.14
N ILE A 217 -15.21 -12.70 5.71
CA ILE A 217 -15.25 -12.06 4.38
C ILE A 217 -14.16 -10.98 4.27
N VAL A 218 -14.02 -10.12 5.29
CA VAL A 218 -12.97 -9.09 5.33
C VAL A 218 -11.60 -9.73 5.16
N GLY A 219 -11.30 -10.79 5.92
CA GLY A 219 -10.03 -11.51 5.81
C GLY A 219 -9.81 -12.16 4.44
N ALA A 220 -10.81 -12.86 3.91
CA ALA A 220 -10.72 -13.55 2.62
C ALA A 220 -10.51 -12.59 1.43
N VAL A 221 -11.13 -11.40 1.48
CA VAL A 221 -10.97 -10.41 0.41
C VAL A 221 -9.70 -9.57 0.60
N ALA A 222 -9.29 -9.32 1.85
CA ALA A 222 -8.03 -8.64 2.16
C ALA A 222 -6.82 -9.39 1.60
N VAL A 223 -6.74 -10.72 1.76
CA VAL A 223 -5.62 -11.50 1.20
C VAL A 223 -5.53 -11.42 -0.33
N LEU A 224 -6.68 -11.41 -1.02
CA LEU A 224 -6.73 -11.30 -2.48
C LEU A 224 -6.21 -9.94 -2.93
N THR A 225 -6.72 -8.87 -2.33
CA THR A 225 -6.34 -7.49 -2.67
C THR A 225 -4.90 -7.18 -2.30
N ALA A 226 -4.42 -7.62 -1.13
CA ALA A 226 -3.03 -7.47 -0.71
C ALA A 226 -2.09 -8.18 -1.71
N THR A 227 -2.45 -9.40 -2.12
CA THR A 227 -1.68 -10.15 -3.11
C THR A 227 -1.64 -9.44 -4.46
N VAL A 228 -2.77 -8.88 -4.92
CA VAL A 228 -2.84 -8.09 -6.15
C VAL A 228 -1.99 -6.82 -6.03
N GLY A 229 -2.01 -6.13 -4.89
CA GLY A 229 -1.20 -4.94 -4.62
C GLY A 229 0.30 -5.19 -4.82
N ASP A 230 0.83 -6.21 -4.14
CA ASP A 230 2.25 -6.59 -4.26
C ASP A 230 2.62 -7.01 -5.68
N LEU A 231 1.72 -7.69 -6.39
CA LEU A 231 1.98 -8.12 -7.77
C LEU A 231 1.94 -6.94 -8.74
N ALA A 232 1.01 -6.00 -8.55
CA ALA A 232 0.96 -4.75 -9.32
C ALA A 232 2.24 -3.94 -9.11
N GLU A 233 2.69 -3.79 -7.87
CA GLU A 233 3.92 -3.08 -7.54
C GLU A 233 5.17 -3.79 -8.11
N SER A 234 5.22 -5.13 -8.01
CA SER A 234 6.25 -5.94 -8.66
C SER A 234 6.26 -5.78 -10.18
N MET A 235 5.10 -5.66 -10.82
CA MET A 235 5.00 -5.43 -12.27
C MET A 235 5.47 -4.03 -12.66
N ILE A 236 5.10 -3.00 -11.90
CA ILE A 236 5.59 -1.63 -12.12
C ILE A 236 7.12 -1.59 -12.07
N LYS A 237 7.72 -2.23 -11.06
CA LYS A 237 9.19 -2.30 -10.93
C LYS A 237 9.85 -2.98 -12.13
N ARG A 238 9.26 -4.07 -12.63
CA ARG A 238 9.76 -4.83 -13.78
C ARG A 238 9.67 -4.05 -15.08
N ASP A 239 8.55 -3.38 -15.31
CA ASP A 239 8.34 -2.55 -16.50
C ASP A 239 9.38 -1.41 -16.56
N LEU A 240 9.70 -0.84 -15.39
CA LEU A 240 10.66 0.25 -15.26
C LEU A 240 12.12 -0.23 -15.15
N GLY A 241 12.37 -1.54 -15.18
CA GLY A 241 13.70 -2.13 -15.07
C GLY A 241 14.41 -1.88 -13.73
N ILE A 242 13.65 -1.53 -12.67
CA ILE A 242 14.16 -1.28 -11.33
C ILE A 242 13.83 -2.44 -10.39
N LYS A 243 14.54 -2.52 -9.26
CA LYS A 243 14.32 -3.55 -8.25
C LYS A 243 13.65 -3.03 -6.98
N ASP A 244 13.99 -1.82 -6.56
CA ASP A 244 13.49 -1.16 -5.34
C ASP A 244 13.06 0.27 -5.74
N MET A 245 11.97 0.79 -5.18
CA MET A 245 11.43 2.12 -5.56
C MET A 245 12.34 3.27 -5.10
N SER A 246 12.96 3.12 -3.94
CA SER A 246 13.93 4.06 -3.39
C SER A 246 14.77 3.39 -2.28
N ASN A 247 15.75 4.12 -1.73
CA ASN A 247 16.51 3.73 -0.52
C ASN A 247 16.22 4.69 0.65
N LEU A 248 15.01 5.25 0.73
CA LEU A 248 14.66 6.32 1.67
C LEU A 248 14.63 5.83 3.12
N LEU A 249 14.24 4.58 3.37
CA LEU A 249 14.23 3.98 4.72
C LEU A 249 15.39 2.99 4.89
N PRO A 250 16.35 3.25 5.80
CA PRO A 250 17.45 2.35 6.08
C PRO A 250 16.96 0.93 6.42
N GLY A 251 17.33 -0.05 5.59
CA GLY A 251 16.97 -1.46 5.78
C GLY A 251 15.58 -1.89 5.28
N HIS A 252 14.75 -0.97 4.78
CA HIS A 252 13.34 -1.23 4.39
C HIS A 252 12.97 -0.88 2.95
N GLY A 253 13.86 -0.27 2.16
CA GLY A 253 13.55 0.13 0.78
C GLY A 253 12.82 1.47 0.74
N GLY A 254 11.93 1.65 -0.25
CA GLY A 254 11.11 2.85 -0.37
C GLY A 254 9.87 2.83 0.52
N VAL A 255 9.24 3.99 0.68
CA VAL A 255 7.93 4.11 1.33
C VAL A 255 6.87 3.39 0.49
N MET A 256 6.97 3.47 -0.84
CA MET A 256 6.05 2.80 -1.75
C MET A 256 6.08 1.27 -1.59
N ASP A 257 7.26 0.67 -1.36
CA ASP A 257 7.43 -0.78 -1.11
C ASP A 257 6.75 -1.25 0.21
N ARG A 258 6.20 -0.33 1.00
CA ARG A 258 5.47 -0.62 2.25
C ARG A 258 3.98 -0.34 2.15
N LEU A 259 3.57 0.42 1.14
CA LEU A 259 2.18 0.80 0.92
C LEU A 259 1.50 -0.07 -0.14
N ASP A 260 2.23 -0.89 -0.89
CA ASP A 260 1.75 -1.70 -2.00
C ASP A 260 0.53 -2.58 -1.68
N SER A 261 0.64 -3.44 -0.65
CA SER A 261 -0.48 -4.26 -0.17
C SER A 261 -1.58 -3.41 0.47
N LEU A 262 -1.19 -2.42 1.29
CA LEU A 262 -2.11 -1.54 2.01
C LEU A 262 -3.04 -0.77 1.06
N LEU A 263 -2.49 -0.17 0.00
CA LEU A 263 -3.25 0.63 -0.95
C LEU A 263 -4.31 -0.20 -1.66
N ALA A 264 -3.95 -1.37 -2.19
CA ALA A 264 -4.91 -2.23 -2.89
C ALA A 264 -6.01 -2.76 -1.95
N THR A 265 -5.70 -3.00 -0.68
CA THR A 265 -6.65 -3.53 0.31
C THR A 265 -7.57 -2.47 0.90
N ALA A 266 -7.12 -1.22 1.04
CA ALA A 266 -7.86 -0.17 1.73
C ALA A 266 -9.29 0.07 1.20
N PRO A 267 -9.55 0.22 -0.11
CA PRO A 267 -10.91 0.45 -0.61
C PRO A 267 -11.87 -0.68 -0.30
N VAL A 268 -11.39 -1.92 -0.32
CA VAL A 268 -12.24 -3.09 -0.18
C VAL A 268 -12.55 -3.36 1.28
N VAL A 269 -11.57 -3.19 2.17
CA VAL A 269 -11.84 -3.25 3.62
C VAL A 269 -12.75 -2.11 4.04
N TRP A 270 -12.52 -0.88 3.53
CA TRP A 270 -13.43 0.24 3.78
C TRP A 270 -14.86 -0.07 3.35
N LEU A 271 -15.06 -0.58 2.13
CA LEU A 271 -16.39 -0.88 1.62
C LEU A 271 -17.09 -1.98 2.45
N LEU A 272 -16.37 -3.06 2.77
CA LEU A 272 -16.94 -4.16 3.56
C LEU A 272 -17.33 -3.71 4.96
N LEU A 273 -16.46 -2.97 5.64
CA LEU A 273 -16.77 -2.45 6.96
C LEU A 273 -17.87 -1.39 6.90
N TYR A 274 -17.92 -0.54 5.86
CA TYR A 274 -18.99 0.45 5.72
C TYR A 274 -20.38 -0.17 5.51
N LEU A 275 -20.46 -1.32 4.83
CA LEU A 275 -21.73 -1.97 4.51
C LEU A 275 -22.18 -3.00 5.55
N LEU A 276 -21.25 -3.62 6.27
CA LEU A 276 -21.53 -4.79 7.11
C LEU A 276 -21.31 -4.54 8.61
N VAL A 277 -20.79 -3.37 8.99
CA VAL A 277 -20.54 -2.94 10.37
C VAL A 277 -21.07 -1.52 10.55
#